data_AF-A0A2D7NW01-F1
#
_entry.id   AF-A0A2D7NW01-F1
#
_cell.length_a   1.000
_cell.length_b   1.000
_cell.length_c   1.000
_cell.angle_alpha   90.00
_cell.angle_beta   90.00
_cell.angle_gamma   90.00
#
_symmetry.space_group_name_H-M   'P 1'
#
loop_
_entity.id
_entity.type
_entity.pdbx_description
1 polymer ?
#
loop_
_entity_poly.entity_id
_entity_poly.type
_entity_poly.pdbx_seq_one_letter_code
_entity_poly.pdbx_strand_id
1 'polypeptide(L)'
;MNTDQTLFLKKRFGEARHKISLYLEIGLSVDLLEQLGKCLRREIACDIYLSKLGFKRIESDALILIHLLELRKLGAFIYLSEKGDGLNKILCFKDFEIIYTLADDHKNFTEIHTSDKEFEQSLIFFTSVEPEYRLEPDDITVEFFIESNTVYERTATKIFWEVTNATHVTIEGIGEVEPSGQKTITFLNDTILKLRATHEDQKKIKSLKVSTISEFKIEYEIQFRNPASNEFVAMNESRHAGVFGIAKGYDIRLTWKVTHADTVNVRPFGFYENEGAHIFNSDGSLEINIEAKFRGKIINKKILIYSFPIPVFERKFINLNENILKKMEINIDDFRTKTLHYLRENDNNNFRDYMDEMDNRFKLIKYDLLQKMERANFINFYERNSIPKLLKTRKSTLLNYFRSDAKIIDNIKSLTDYHD
;
A
#
# COMPACT_ATOMS: atom_id res chain seq x y z
N MET A 1 -24.10 27.72 5.40
CA MET A 1 -23.62 26.72 4.43
C MET A 1 -24.55 26.67 3.24
N ASN A 2 -24.05 26.34 2.05
CA ASN A 2 -24.89 26.03 0.90
C ASN A 2 -25.25 24.52 0.86
N THR A 3 -26.13 24.14 -0.08
CA THR A 3 -26.62 22.76 -0.24
C THR A 3 -25.49 21.79 -0.59
N ASP A 4 -24.56 22.18 -1.45
CA ASP A 4 -23.46 21.31 -1.91
C ASP A 4 -22.47 21.00 -0.78
N GLN A 5 -22.09 22.01 0.00
CA GLN A 5 -21.27 21.86 1.21
C GLN A 5 -21.95 20.92 2.22
N THR A 6 -23.26 21.08 2.39
CA THR A 6 -24.06 20.23 3.28
C THR A 6 -24.03 18.78 2.79
N LEU A 7 -24.32 18.54 1.51
CA LEU A 7 -24.31 17.20 0.93
C LEU A 7 -22.93 16.52 1.02
N PHE A 8 -21.86 17.29 0.77
CA PHE A 8 -20.49 16.82 0.90
C PHE A 8 -20.21 16.30 2.32
N LEU A 9 -20.47 17.11 3.35
CA LEU A 9 -20.21 16.71 4.74
C LEU A 9 -21.12 15.55 5.18
N LYS A 10 -22.40 15.54 4.77
CA LYS A 10 -23.32 14.42 5.06
C LYS A 10 -22.76 13.08 4.55
N LYS A 11 -22.17 13.07 3.35
CA LYS A 11 -21.53 11.87 2.81
C LYS A 11 -20.37 11.41 3.70
N ARG A 12 -19.49 12.33 4.13
CA ARG A 12 -18.33 12.01 4.98
C ARG A 12 -18.73 11.53 6.37
N PHE A 13 -19.79 12.09 6.94
CA PHE A 13 -20.37 11.60 8.20
C PHE A 13 -20.90 10.17 8.05
N GLY A 14 -21.56 9.84 6.93
CA GLY A 14 -22.03 8.49 6.64
C GLY A 14 -20.89 7.46 6.58
N GLU A 15 -19.72 7.85 6.08
CA GLU A 15 -18.53 6.99 5.95
C GLU A 15 -17.73 6.83 7.25
N ALA A 16 -17.99 7.65 8.26
CA ALA A 16 -17.23 7.64 9.51
C ALA A 16 -17.42 6.35 10.32
N ARG A 17 -16.41 5.98 11.09
CA ARG A 17 -16.36 4.73 11.88
C ARG A 17 -16.08 4.94 13.37
N HIS A 18 -15.34 5.99 13.70
CA HIS A 18 -14.80 6.21 15.04
C HIS A 18 -15.17 7.58 15.59
N LYS A 19 -14.92 8.64 14.82
CA LYS A 19 -15.06 10.01 15.30
C LYS A 19 -15.37 11.00 14.18
N ILE A 20 -16.25 11.94 14.46
CA ILE A 20 -16.42 13.18 13.72
C ILE A 20 -16.19 14.34 14.68
N SER A 21 -15.28 15.25 14.34
CA SER A 21 -15.23 16.57 14.97
C SER A 21 -15.49 17.65 13.94
N LEU A 22 -16.33 18.62 14.29
CA LEU A 22 -16.74 19.68 13.39
C LEU A 22 -16.44 21.02 14.04
N TYR A 23 -15.63 21.86 13.40
CA TYR A 23 -15.38 23.22 13.81
C TYR A 23 -16.06 24.18 12.84
N LEU A 24 -16.81 25.13 13.38
CA LEU A 24 -17.65 26.04 12.59
C LEU A 24 -17.57 27.47 13.07
N GLU A 25 -17.27 28.37 12.15
CA GLU A 25 -17.48 29.81 12.33
C GLU A 25 -18.80 30.32 11.76
N ILE A 26 -19.42 29.53 10.88
CA ILE A 26 -20.69 29.85 10.25
C ILE A 26 -21.83 29.00 10.84
N GLY A 27 -23.07 29.37 10.52
CA GLY A 27 -24.25 28.63 10.99
C GLY A 27 -24.33 27.19 10.46
N LEU A 28 -24.84 26.30 11.32
CA LEU A 28 -25.16 24.90 11.06
C LEU A 28 -26.43 24.77 10.21
N SER A 29 -26.56 23.66 9.48
CA SER A 29 -27.85 23.24 8.93
C SER A 29 -28.44 22.11 9.77
N VAL A 30 -29.77 22.09 9.89
CA VAL A 30 -30.52 21.03 10.59
C VAL A 30 -30.19 19.65 9.98
N ASP A 31 -30.10 19.60 8.65
CA ASP A 31 -29.69 18.43 7.88
C ASP A 31 -28.37 17.78 8.34
N LEU A 32 -27.38 18.58 8.75
CA LEU A 32 -26.12 18.06 9.27
C LEU A 32 -26.27 17.57 10.70
N LEU A 33 -27.03 18.29 11.52
CA LEU A 33 -27.29 17.92 12.91
C LEU A 33 -28.00 16.55 12.95
N GLU A 34 -29.01 16.32 12.11
CA GLU A 34 -29.66 15.02 12.00
C GLU A 34 -28.68 13.90 11.62
N GLN A 35 -27.73 14.17 10.72
CA GLN A 35 -26.72 13.17 10.33
C GLN A 35 -25.71 12.89 11.44
N LEU A 36 -25.32 13.90 12.22
CA LEU A 36 -24.53 13.68 13.44
C LEU A 36 -25.31 12.84 14.45
N GLY A 37 -26.61 13.05 14.58
CA GLY A 37 -27.49 12.21 15.39
C GLY A 37 -27.48 10.75 14.96
N LYS A 38 -27.48 10.48 13.64
CA LYS A 38 -27.31 9.12 13.11
C LYS A 38 -25.92 8.55 13.41
N CYS A 39 -24.88 9.37 13.42
CA CYS A 39 -23.53 8.95 13.80
C CYS A 39 -23.45 8.52 15.27
N LEU A 40 -24.02 9.32 16.18
CA LEU A 40 -24.08 9.00 17.62
C LEU A 40 -24.83 7.69 17.90
N ARG A 41 -25.95 7.45 17.21
CA ARG A 41 -26.70 6.19 17.28
C ARG A 41 -25.89 4.98 16.78
N ARG A 42 -24.95 5.21 15.85
CA ARG A 42 -23.96 4.21 15.37
C ARG A 42 -22.71 4.12 16.26
N GLU A 43 -22.70 4.80 17.40
CA GLU A 43 -21.58 4.82 18.35
C GLU A 43 -20.28 5.44 17.79
N ILE A 44 -20.46 6.44 16.94
CA ILE A 44 -19.39 7.32 16.47
C ILE A 44 -19.34 8.51 17.43
N ALA A 45 -18.16 8.83 17.95
CA ALA A 45 -17.98 9.99 18.81
C ALA A 45 -18.18 11.27 17.99
N CYS A 46 -18.91 12.25 18.53
CA CYS A 46 -19.14 13.52 17.84
C CYS A 46 -18.75 14.70 18.73
N ASP A 47 -17.81 15.51 18.25
CA ASP A 47 -17.43 16.77 18.87
C ASP A 47 -17.81 17.95 17.96
N ILE A 48 -18.42 18.99 18.51
CA ILE A 48 -18.83 20.18 17.77
C ILE A 48 -18.18 21.39 18.44
N TYR A 49 -17.30 22.08 17.74
CA TYR A 49 -16.61 23.28 18.18
C TYR A 49 -17.24 24.49 17.50
N LEU A 50 -17.87 25.36 18.29
CA LEU A 50 -18.54 26.55 17.82
C LEU A 50 -17.70 27.78 18.12
N SER A 51 -17.33 28.56 17.11
CA SER A 51 -16.69 29.85 17.37
C SER A 51 -17.67 30.86 17.98
N LYS A 52 -17.16 31.94 18.57
CA LYS A 52 -18.00 33.05 19.09
C LYS A 52 -18.98 33.61 18.05
N LEU A 53 -18.60 33.64 16.76
CA LEU A 53 -19.48 34.10 15.68
C LEU A 53 -20.54 33.06 15.31
N GLY A 54 -20.15 31.80 15.17
CA GLY A 54 -21.08 30.70 14.89
C GLY A 54 -22.11 30.57 16.00
N PHE A 55 -21.66 30.72 17.24
CA PHE A 55 -22.48 30.71 18.44
C PHE A 55 -23.61 31.76 18.42
N LYS A 56 -23.28 33.04 18.19
CA LYS A 56 -24.29 34.12 18.12
C LYS A 56 -25.39 33.85 17.10
N ARG A 57 -25.04 33.21 15.98
CA ARG A 57 -26.00 32.85 14.93
C ARG A 57 -26.88 31.68 15.36
N ILE A 58 -26.31 30.69 16.04
CA ILE A 58 -27.05 29.52 16.54
C ILE A 58 -28.04 29.95 17.63
N GLU A 59 -27.65 30.81 18.57
CA GLU A 59 -28.57 31.29 19.60
C GLU A 59 -29.75 32.10 19.04
N SER A 60 -29.56 32.76 17.89
CA SER A 60 -30.65 33.47 17.23
C SER A 60 -31.65 32.56 16.50
N ASP A 61 -31.30 31.28 16.28
CA ASP A 61 -32.15 30.30 15.60
C ASP A 61 -32.58 29.19 16.57
N ALA A 62 -33.82 29.29 17.05
CA ALA A 62 -34.38 28.36 18.01
C ALA A 62 -34.39 26.90 17.50
N LEU A 63 -34.58 26.68 16.19
CA LEU A 63 -34.65 25.33 15.62
C LEU A 63 -33.28 24.67 15.66
N ILE A 64 -32.23 25.40 15.26
CA ILE A 64 -30.85 24.89 15.30
C ILE A 64 -30.44 24.62 16.75
N LEU A 65 -30.78 25.54 17.67
CA LEU A 65 -30.46 25.39 19.08
C LEU A 65 -31.11 24.13 19.68
N ILE A 66 -32.38 23.85 19.39
CA ILE A 66 -33.08 22.65 19.86
C ILE A 66 -32.36 21.39 19.38
N HIS A 67 -32.07 21.27 18.08
CA HIS A 67 -31.37 20.11 17.52
C HIS A 67 -29.97 19.93 18.10
N LEU A 68 -29.27 21.03 18.38
CA LEU A 68 -27.95 20.98 19.00
C LEU A 68 -28.04 20.43 20.44
N LEU A 69 -29.03 20.85 21.21
CA LEU A 69 -29.28 20.32 22.56
C LEU A 69 -29.74 18.85 22.53
N GLU A 70 -30.50 18.43 21.52
CA GLU A 70 -30.83 17.01 21.32
C GLU A 70 -29.58 16.16 21.04
N LEU A 71 -28.65 16.64 20.20
CA LEU A 71 -27.39 15.94 19.97
C LEU A 71 -26.57 15.79 21.23
N ARG A 72 -26.61 16.79 22.12
CA ARG A 72 -25.96 16.73 23.42
C ARG A 72 -26.48 15.56 24.24
N LYS A 73 -27.80 15.40 24.34
CA LYS A 73 -28.45 14.28 25.03
C LYS A 73 -28.12 12.93 24.40
N LEU A 74 -27.99 12.89 23.06
CA LEU A 74 -27.54 11.71 22.32
C LEU A 74 -26.04 11.41 22.49
N GLY A 75 -25.28 12.30 23.10
CA GLY A 75 -23.90 12.11 23.52
C GLY A 75 -22.82 12.82 22.74
N ALA A 76 -23.19 13.85 21.97
CA ALA A 76 -22.21 14.79 21.42
C ALA A 76 -21.57 15.64 22.53
N PHE A 77 -20.31 16.01 22.29
CA PHE A 77 -19.67 17.10 22.99
C PHE A 77 -19.81 18.38 22.18
N ILE A 78 -20.21 19.46 22.82
CA ILE A 78 -20.35 20.76 22.17
C ILE A 78 -19.51 21.74 22.95
N TYR A 79 -18.57 22.37 22.28
CA TYR A 79 -17.58 23.26 22.87
C TYR A 79 -17.75 24.66 22.30
N LEU A 80 -17.55 25.67 23.16
CA LEU A 80 -17.43 27.05 22.71
C LEU A 80 -15.95 27.36 22.51
N SER A 81 -15.53 27.43 21.24
CA SER A 81 -14.14 27.74 20.88
C SER A 81 -13.87 29.24 20.97
N GLU A 82 -12.83 29.59 21.72
CA GLU A 82 -12.30 30.95 21.72
C GLU A 82 -11.44 31.27 20.49
N LYS A 83 -10.92 30.24 19.81
CA LYS A 83 -10.17 30.38 18.57
C LYS A 83 -11.11 30.81 17.45
N GLY A 84 -10.71 31.79 16.65
CA GLY A 84 -11.45 32.23 15.48
C GLY A 84 -10.95 33.57 14.95
N ASP A 85 -10.53 33.59 13.69
CA ASP A 85 -9.90 34.74 13.04
C ASP A 85 -10.91 35.51 12.15
N GLY A 86 -12.18 35.10 12.13
CA GLY A 86 -13.25 35.74 11.38
C GLY A 86 -13.26 35.39 9.88
N LEU A 87 -12.66 34.27 9.48
CA LEU A 87 -12.50 33.87 8.07
C LEU A 87 -13.62 32.95 7.54
N ASN A 88 -14.74 32.81 8.25
CA ASN A 88 -15.85 31.92 7.88
C ASN A 88 -15.38 30.46 7.64
N LYS A 89 -14.56 29.95 8.55
CA LYS A 89 -13.94 28.63 8.43
C LYS A 89 -14.90 27.49 8.77
N ILE A 90 -14.84 26.41 7.99
CA ILE A 90 -15.45 25.11 8.30
C ILE A 90 -14.34 24.06 8.25
N LEU A 91 -14.17 23.33 9.35
CA LEU A 91 -13.27 22.19 9.41
C LEU A 91 -14.04 20.95 9.86
N CYS A 92 -13.83 19.83 9.19
CA CYS A 92 -14.37 18.54 9.60
C CYS A 92 -13.24 17.52 9.75
N PHE A 93 -12.99 17.06 10.96
CA PHE A 93 -12.04 16.01 11.25
C PHE A 93 -12.75 14.66 11.33
N LYS A 94 -12.33 13.71 10.48
CA LYS A 94 -12.91 12.38 10.37
C LYS A 94 -11.90 11.32 10.78
N ASP A 95 -12.33 10.45 11.70
CA ASP A 95 -11.68 9.18 12.09
C ASP A 95 -10.19 9.28 12.44
N PHE A 96 -9.74 10.45 12.88
CA PHE A 96 -8.34 10.71 13.20
C PHE A 96 -7.36 10.55 12.02
N GLU A 97 -7.84 10.72 10.78
CA GLU A 97 -7.06 10.51 9.57
C GLU A 97 -7.12 11.69 8.60
N ILE A 98 -8.29 12.31 8.47
CA ILE A 98 -8.53 13.31 7.41
C ILE A 98 -9.22 14.53 8.01
N ILE A 99 -8.71 15.71 7.72
CA ILE A 99 -9.37 16.99 7.97
C ILE A 99 -9.82 17.56 6.62
N TYR A 100 -11.11 17.84 6.52
CA TYR A 100 -11.70 18.58 5.41
C TYR A 100 -11.76 20.05 5.79
N THR A 101 -11.12 20.92 5.01
CA THR A 101 -11.22 22.38 5.17
C THR A 101 -11.99 22.99 4.01
N LEU A 102 -12.94 23.88 4.30
CA LEU A 102 -13.55 24.68 3.23
C LEU A 102 -12.47 25.62 2.67
N ALA A 103 -12.26 25.57 1.35
CA ALA A 103 -11.30 26.43 0.66
C ALA A 103 -11.74 27.90 0.68
N ASP A 104 -10.78 28.80 0.42
CA ASP A 104 -11.00 30.25 0.40
C ASP A 104 -12.04 30.69 -0.64
N ASP A 105 -12.26 29.87 -1.68
CA ASP A 105 -13.31 30.09 -2.67
C ASP A 105 -14.73 29.85 -2.11
N HIS A 106 -14.83 29.35 -0.88
CA HIS A 106 -16.04 28.95 -0.17
C HIS A 106 -16.96 28.01 -0.96
N LYS A 107 -16.41 27.26 -1.92
CA LYS A 107 -17.17 26.33 -2.77
C LYS A 107 -16.78 24.89 -2.50
N ASN A 108 -15.48 24.62 -2.42
CA ASN A 108 -14.96 23.26 -2.36
C ASN A 108 -14.28 22.97 -1.02
N PHE A 109 -14.21 21.68 -0.67
CA PHE A 109 -13.42 21.21 0.46
C PHE A 109 -12.08 20.67 -0.04
N THR A 110 -11.00 21.06 0.64
CA THR A 110 -9.68 20.46 0.51
C THR A 110 -9.53 19.35 1.54
N GLU A 111 -8.99 18.21 1.13
CA GLU A 111 -8.71 17.07 2.01
C GLU A 111 -7.26 17.16 2.49
N ILE A 112 -7.05 17.14 3.81
CA ILE A 112 -5.72 17.16 4.45
C ILE A 112 -5.57 15.87 5.24
N HIS A 113 -4.57 15.06 4.89
CA HIS A 113 -4.29 13.78 5.51
C HIS A 113 -3.27 13.91 6.64
N THR A 114 -3.26 12.96 7.58
CA THR A 114 -2.28 12.89 8.67
C THR A 114 -0.81 12.91 8.23
N SER A 115 -0.51 12.54 6.97
CA SER A 115 0.83 12.61 6.40
C SER A 115 1.26 14.03 6.00
N ASP A 116 0.33 14.97 5.91
CA ASP A 116 0.55 16.28 5.33
C ASP A 116 1.06 17.25 6.40
N LYS A 117 2.02 18.11 6.03
CA LYS A 117 2.63 19.07 6.97
C LYS A 117 1.62 20.05 7.58
N GLU A 118 0.55 20.34 6.86
CA GLU A 118 -0.51 21.29 7.25
C GLU A 118 -1.53 20.65 8.21
N PHE A 119 -1.50 19.33 8.38
CA PHE A 119 -2.44 18.61 9.23
C PHE A 119 -2.37 19.07 10.68
N GLU A 120 -1.16 19.14 11.26
CA GLU A 120 -0.96 19.57 12.64
C GLU A 120 -1.47 20.99 12.89
N GLN A 121 -1.31 21.89 11.90
CA GLN A 121 -1.80 23.26 11.98
C GLN A 121 -3.34 23.32 12.01
N SER A 122 -4.01 22.39 11.35
CA SER A 122 -5.47 22.30 11.36
C SER A 122 -6.00 21.52 12.56
N LEU A 123 -5.21 20.57 13.08
CA LEU A 123 -5.57 19.75 14.23
C LEU A 123 -5.74 20.57 15.52
N ILE A 124 -5.02 21.70 15.65
CA ILE A 124 -5.09 22.57 16.84
C ILE A 124 -6.51 23.05 17.18
N PHE A 125 -7.42 23.08 16.20
CA PHE A 125 -8.82 23.48 16.38
C PHE A 125 -9.68 22.40 17.05
N PHE A 126 -9.17 21.17 17.16
CA PHE A 126 -9.88 20.01 17.71
C PHE A 126 -9.23 19.46 18.98
N THR A 127 -8.11 20.04 19.40
CA THR A 127 -7.30 19.54 20.52
C THR A 127 -7.14 20.55 21.66
N SER A 128 -7.66 21.78 21.52
CA SER A 128 -7.68 22.72 22.65
C SER A 128 -8.66 22.28 23.72
N VAL A 129 -8.30 22.58 24.96
CA VAL A 129 -9.21 22.49 26.10
C VAL A 129 -10.19 23.66 25.98
N GLU A 130 -11.41 23.35 25.55
CA GLU A 130 -12.49 24.32 25.41
C GLU A 130 -13.61 23.97 26.40
N PRO A 131 -14.33 24.97 26.96
CA PRO A 131 -15.44 24.70 27.85
C PRO A 131 -16.62 24.07 27.10
N GLU A 132 -17.25 23.07 27.70
CA GLU A 132 -18.51 22.52 27.18
C GLU A 132 -19.64 23.56 27.31
N TYR A 133 -20.41 23.68 26.25
CA TYR A 133 -21.50 24.62 26.13
C TYR A 133 -22.75 24.14 26.87
N ARG A 134 -23.35 25.03 27.69
CA ARG A 134 -24.57 24.81 28.48
C ARG A 134 -24.58 23.48 29.23
N LEU A 135 -23.54 23.24 30.03
CA LEU A 135 -23.49 22.10 30.93
C LEU A 135 -24.47 22.31 32.10
N GLU A 136 -25.42 21.39 32.29
CA GLU A 136 -26.30 21.32 33.45
C GLU A 136 -25.66 20.43 34.54
N PRO A 137 -25.98 20.64 35.83
CA PRO A 137 -25.30 19.96 36.93
C PRO A 137 -25.43 18.43 36.96
N ASP A 138 -26.49 17.90 36.37
CA ASP A 138 -26.84 16.48 36.27
C ASP A 138 -26.32 15.83 34.98
N ASP A 139 -25.73 16.59 34.07
CA ASP A 139 -25.18 16.04 32.84
C ASP A 139 -23.92 15.21 33.09
N ILE A 140 -23.75 14.18 32.28
CA ILE A 140 -22.54 13.35 32.28
C ILE A 140 -21.33 14.19 31.80
N THR A 141 -20.30 14.28 32.63
CA THR A 141 -18.99 14.81 32.23
C THR A 141 -17.99 13.68 32.03
N VAL A 142 -17.07 13.85 31.07
CA VAL A 142 -16.06 12.82 30.76
C VAL A 142 -14.69 13.45 30.56
N GLU A 143 -13.79 13.18 31.49
CA GLU A 143 -12.36 13.32 31.31
C GLU A 143 -11.78 11.96 30.89
N PHE A 144 -11.13 11.92 29.73
CA PHE A 144 -10.52 10.71 29.21
C PHE A 144 -9.25 11.11 28.48
N PHE A 145 -8.10 10.70 29.01
CA PHE A 145 -6.80 11.05 28.47
C PHE A 145 -5.79 9.91 28.64
N ILE A 146 -4.68 10.02 27.91
CA ILE A 146 -3.57 9.06 27.90
C ILE A 146 -2.27 9.84 28.17
N GLU A 147 -1.30 9.22 28.85
CA GLU A 147 0.00 9.87 29.14
C GLU A 147 0.68 10.41 27.89
N SER A 148 0.58 9.66 26.78
CA SER A 148 1.04 10.08 25.46
C SER A 148 0.12 9.53 24.38
N ASN A 149 -0.28 10.37 23.44
CA ASN A 149 -1.04 9.98 22.25
C ASN A 149 -0.15 9.31 21.18
N THR A 150 1.17 9.35 21.37
CA THR A 150 2.17 8.73 20.51
C THR A 150 3.08 7.84 21.35
N VAL A 151 3.04 6.54 21.10
CA VAL A 151 3.73 5.52 21.90
C VAL A 151 4.58 4.64 21.01
N TYR A 152 5.60 4.01 21.56
CA TYR A 152 6.37 3.00 20.84
C TYR A 152 5.64 1.66 20.89
N GLU A 153 5.77 0.84 19.86
CA GLU A 153 5.19 -0.50 19.87
C GLU A 153 5.70 -1.31 21.07
N ARG A 154 4.81 -2.06 21.72
CA ARG A 154 5.12 -2.92 22.89
C ARG A 154 5.57 -2.15 24.13
N THR A 155 5.42 -0.83 24.16
CA THR A 155 5.56 -0.08 25.41
C THR A 155 4.23 0.01 26.13
N ALA A 156 4.33 -0.03 27.45
CA ALA A 156 3.18 0.14 28.34
C ALA A 156 2.93 1.64 28.54
N THR A 157 1.68 2.07 28.43
CA THR A 157 1.26 3.47 28.64
C THR A 157 -0.03 3.48 29.45
N LYS A 158 -0.18 4.46 30.35
CA LYS A 158 -1.39 4.57 31.15
C LYS A 158 -2.44 5.43 30.47
N ILE A 159 -3.68 4.95 30.55
CA ILE A 159 -4.89 5.74 30.31
C ILE A 159 -5.52 6.11 31.65
N PHE A 160 -6.18 7.26 31.68
CA PHE A 160 -6.90 7.78 32.83
C PHE A 160 -8.30 8.20 32.40
N TRP A 161 -9.27 7.94 33.26
CA TRP A 161 -10.63 8.44 33.06
C TRP A 161 -11.24 8.90 34.37
N GLU A 162 -12.08 9.91 34.25
CA GLU A 162 -12.96 10.38 35.30
C GLU A 162 -14.29 10.78 34.66
N VAL A 163 -15.35 10.12 35.11
CA VAL A 163 -16.70 10.31 34.62
C VAL A 163 -17.58 10.65 35.81
N THR A 164 -18.35 11.73 35.68
CA THR A 164 -19.34 12.11 36.69
C THR A 164 -20.75 11.90 36.16
N ASN A 165 -21.71 11.74 37.08
CA ASN A 165 -23.14 11.57 36.78
C ASN A 165 -23.48 10.40 35.83
N ALA A 166 -22.61 9.38 35.70
CA ALA A 166 -22.87 8.17 34.93
C ALA A 166 -23.21 6.98 35.85
N THR A 167 -24.16 6.14 35.43
CA THR A 167 -24.41 4.85 36.10
C THR A 167 -23.58 3.71 35.53
N HIS A 168 -23.26 3.77 34.24
CA HIS A 168 -22.45 2.75 33.57
C HIS A 168 -21.36 3.43 32.75
N VAL A 169 -20.13 2.93 32.88
CA VAL A 169 -18.98 3.37 32.11
C VAL A 169 -18.32 2.15 31.49
N THR A 170 -18.14 2.17 30.17
CA THR A 170 -17.47 1.11 29.42
C THR A 170 -16.37 1.69 28.55
N ILE A 171 -15.24 1.00 28.50
CA ILE A 171 -14.13 1.34 27.61
C ILE A 171 -13.90 0.18 26.63
N GLU A 172 -13.91 0.48 25.33
CA GLU A 172 -13.69 -0.50 24.28
C GLU A 172 -12.32 -1.20 24.47
N GLY A 173 -12.32 -2.54 24.41
CA GLY A 173 -11.14 -3.38 24.70
C GLY A 173 -10.85 -3.63 26.18
N ILE A 174 -11.54 -2.94 27.11
CA ILE A 174 -11.41 -3.16 28.56
C ILE A 174 -12.69 -3.77 29.15
N GLY A 175 -13.85 -3.30 28.73
CA GLY A 175 -15.15 -3.67 29.29
C GLY A 175 -15.70 -2.60 30.22
N GLU A 176 -16.56 -3.02 31.15
CA GLU A 176 -17.14 -2.16 32.18
C GLU A 176 -16.10 -1.77 33.23
N VAL A 177 -16.13 -0.52 33.66
CA VAL A 177 -15.19 0.07 34.61
C VAL A 177 -15.90 0.99 35.59
N GLU A 178 -15.28 1.23 36.73
CA GLU A 178 -15.71 2.25 37.69
C GLU A 178 -15.67 3.65 37.05
N PRO A 179 -16.45 4.63 37.56
CA PRO A 179 -16.52 5.98 36.99
C PRO A 179 -15.18 6.71 36.90
N SER A 180 -14.24 6.39 37.80
CA SER A 180 -12.88 6.94 37.78
C SER A 180 -11.85 5.83 37.93
N GLY A 181 -10.73 5.98 37.23
CA GLY A 181 -9.66 4.99 37.27
C GLY A 181 -8.51 5.23 36.31
N GLN A 182 -7.56 4.30 36.35
CA GLN A 182 -6.43 4.25 35.44
C GLN A 182 -6.16 2.81 35.02
N LYS A 183 -5.63 2.62 33.81
CA LYS A 183 -5.21 1.30 33.32
C LYS A 183 -3.96 1.41 32.46
N THR A 184 -3.04 0.49 32.69
CA THR A 184 -1.85 0.33 31.84
C THR A 184 -2.18 -0.58 30.67
N ILE A 185 -1.96 -0.10 29.45
CA ILE A 185 -2.20 -0.84 28.20
C ILE A 185 -0.89 -0.93 27.42
N THR A 186 -0.65 -2.06 26.77
CA THR A 186 0.46 -2.22 25.82
C THR A 186 -0.09 -2.16 24.41
N PHE A 187 0.37 -1.19 23.62
CA PHE A 187 -0.10 -0.98 22.24
C PHE A 187 0.81 -1.70 21.24
N LEU A 188 0.19 -2.42 20.30
CA LEU A 188 0.90 -3.14 19.24
C LEU A 188 0.74 -2.48 17.87
N ASN A 189 -0.33 -1.70 17.70
CA ASN A 189 -0.65 -0.98 16.48
C ASN A 189 -1.40 0.29 16.87
N ASP A 190 -1.56 1.20 15.91
CA ASP A 190 -2.49 2.32 16.04
C ASP A 190 -3.83 1.83 16.57
N THR A 191 -4.26 2.41 17.68
CA THR A 191 -5.44 1.96 18.42
C THR A 191 -6.32 3.15 18.71
N ILE A 192 -7.63 3.01 18.46
CA ILE A 192 -8.62 3.99 18.87
C ILE A 192 -9.35 3.43 20.08
N LEU A 193 -9.28 4.13 21.20
CA LEU A 193 -10.02 3.80 22.41
C LEU A 193 -11.30 4.62 22.44
N LYS A 194 -12.42 3.97 22.77
CA LYS A 194 -13.72 4.63 22.96
C LYS A 194 -14.21 4.40 24.39
N LEU A 195 -14.56 5.49 25.07
CA LEU A 195 -15.23 5.47 26.36
C LEU A 195 -16.70 5.85 26.14
N ARG A 196 -17.60 5.02 26.65
CA ARG A 196 -19.05 5.25 26.67
C ARG A 196 -19.52 5.36 28.10
N ALA A 197 -20.21 6.44 28.41
CA ALA A 197 -20.86 6.67 29.69
C ALA A 197 -22.36 6.85 29.47
N THR A 198 -23.19 6.27 30.32
CA THR A 198 -24.65 6.37 30.24
C THR A 198 -25.27 6.60 31.61
N HIS A 199 -26.36 7.36 31.62
CA HIS A 199 -27.22 7.62 32.78
C HIS A 199 -28.64 7.85 32.30
N GLU A 200 -29.56 6.94 32.63
CA GLU A 200 -30.94 6.97 32.11
C GLU A 200 -30.94 7.10 30.56
N ASP A 201 -31.56 8.15 30.03
CA ASP A 201 -31.60 8.45 28.59
C ASP A 201 -30.36 9.23 28.08
N GLN A 202 -29.49 9.68 28.99
CA GLN A 202 -28.26 10.39 28.64
C GLN A 202 -27.14 9.42 28.27
N LYS A 203 -26.38 9.79 27.24
CA LYS A 203 -25.17 9.09 26.80
C LYS A 203 -24.05 10.10 26.60
N LYS A 204 -22.80 9.70 26.76
CA LYS A 204 -21.61 10.41 26.26
C LYS A 204 -20.64 9.42 25.63
N ILE A 205 -20.06 9.77 24.48
CA ILE A 205 -19.07 8.94 23.77
C ILE A 205 -17.83 9.77 23.49
N LYS A 206 -16.71 9.42 24.13
CA LYS A 206 -15.42 10.07 23.91
C LYS A 206 -14.45 9.07 23.27
N SER A 207 -13.62 9.54 22.34
CA SER A 207 -12.63 8.69 21.68
C SER A 207 -11.26 9.36 21.62
N LEU A 208 -10.22 8.52 21.71
CA LEU A 208 -8.82 8.89 21.65
C LEU A 208 -8.10 7.97 20.66
N LYS A 209 -7.27 8.55 19.78
CA LYS A 209 -6.34 7.79 18.96
C LYS A 209 -4.98 7.74 19.65
N VAL A 210 -4.41 6.55 19.70
CA VAL A 210 -3.04 6.28 20.11
C VAL A 210 -2.28 5.84 18.87
N SER A 211 -1.36 6.69 18.41
CA SER A 211 -0.47 6.39 17.30
C SER A 211 0.71 5.58 17.81
N THR A 212 0.98 4.43 17.18
CA THR A 212 2.07 3.55 17.56
C THR A 212 3.23 3.71 16.58
N ILE A 213 4.35 4.22 17.07
CA ILE A 213 5.61 4.22 16.34
C ILE A 213 6.17 2.80 16.41
N SER A 214 6.15 2.10 15.28
CA SER A 214 6.85 0.82 15.16
C SER A 214 8.34 1.07 15.43
N GLU A 215 8.85 0.43 16.48
CA GLU A 215 10.17 0.69 17.04
C GLU A 215 11.30 0.44 16.03
N PHE A 216 11.10 -0.48 15.08
CA PHE A 216 12.09 -0.84 14.06
C PHE A 216 11.47 -1.79 13.03
N LYS A 217 11.67 -1.51 11.74
CA LYS A 217 11.28 -2.41 10.65
C LYS A 217 12.43 -2.47 9.65
N ILE A 218 12.85 -3.68 9.28
CA ILE A 218 13.80 -3.92 8.20
C ILE A 218 13.00 -4.18 6.92
N GLU A 219 13.08 -3.25 5.98
CA GLU A 219 12.65 -3.42 4.60
C GLU A 219 13.88 -3.64 3.73
N TYR A 220 13.77 -4.54 2.76
CA TYR A 220 14.82 -4.77 1.78
C TYR A 220 14.23 -5.12 0.42
N GLU A 221 15.02 -4.90 -0.61
CA GLU A 221 14.74 -5.35 -1.98
C GLU A 221 16.01 -5.96 -2.57
N ILE A 222 15.83 -7.06 -3.29
CA ILE A 222 16.91 -7.72 -4.03
C ILE A 222 16.66 -7.52 -5.52
N GLN A 223 17.66 -7.02 -6.22
CA GLN A 223 17.61 -6.77 -7.66
C GLN A 223 18.79 -7.46 -8.33
N PHE A 224 18.63 -7.87 -9.58
CA PHE A 224 19.74 -8.36 -10.40
C PHE A 224 19.97 -7.45 -11.59
N ARG A 225 21.23 -7.31 -12.02
CA ARG A 225 21.56 -6.57 -13.24
C ARG A 225 21.22 -7.42 -14.45
N ASN A 226 20.25 -6.98 -15.25
CA ASN A 226 19.89 -7.63 -16.51
C ASN A 226 21.03 -7.42 -17.52
N PRO A 227 21.69 -8.47 -18.05
CA PRO A 227 22.80 -8.34 -18.99
C PRO A 227 22.43 -7.68 -20.32
N ALA A 228 21.15 -7.71 -20.71
CA ALA A 228 20.70 -7.14 -21.98
C ALA A 228 20.44 -5.62 -21.89
N SER A 229 19.85 -5.14 -20.80
CA SER A 229 19.55 -3.72 -20.60
C SER A 229 20.58 -2.99 -19.73
N ASN A 230 21.42 -3.73 -19.00
CA ASN A 230 22.33 -3.22 -17.97
C ASN A 230 21.63 -2.52 -16.79
N GLU A 231 20.31 -2.70 -16.64
CA GLU A 231 19.51 -2.14 -15.56
C GLU A 231 19.27 -3.16 -14.44
N PHE A 232 19.03 -2.68 -13.22
CA PHE A 232 18.66 -3.52 -12.10
C PHE A 232 17.16 -3.79 -12.10
N VAL A 233 16.79 -5.07 -12.04
CA VAL A 233 15.41 -5.55 -12.05
C VAL A 233 15.13 -6.27 -10.75
N ALA A 234 14.01 -5.92 -10.11
CA ALA A 234 13.55 -6.55 -8.88
C ALA A 234 13.40 -8.08 -9.05
N MET A 235 13.92 -8.82 -8.08
CA MET A 235 13.74 -10.25 -7.98
C MET A 235 12.45 -10.56 -7.23
N ASN A 236 11.70 -11.55 -7.71
CA ASN A 236 10.58 -12.08 -6.97
C ASN A 236 11.09 -13.00 -5.86
N GLU A 237 10.55 -12.83 -4.65
CA GLU A 237 10.74 -13.80 -3.58
C GLU A 237 10.18 -15.17 -3.98
N SER A 238 10.84 -16.23 -3.53
CA SER A 238 10.32 -17.58 -3.68
C SER A 238 9.09 -17.81 -2.80
N ARG A 239 8.57 -19.04 -2.75
CA ARG A 239 7.48 -19.42 -1.83
C ARG A 239 7.84 -19.24 -0.34
N HIS A 240 9.14 -19.17 -0.04
CA HIS A 240 9.64 -18.84 1.30
C HIS A 240 10.16 -17.40 1.31
N ALA A 241 9.65 -16.60 2.25
CA ALA A 241 10.05 -15.21 2.44
C ALA A 241 11.57 -15.11 2.65
N GLY A 242 12.21 -14.15 1.97
CA GLY A 242 13.66 -13.94 2.05
C GLY A 242 14.51 -14.96 1.31
N VAL A 243 13.94 -15.82 0.45
CA VAL A 243 14.72 -16.75 -0.36
C VAL A 243 14.61 -16.40 -1.84
N PHE A 244 15.76 -16.25 -2.50
CA PHE A 244 15.91 -15.81 -3.89
C PHE A 244 16.76 -16.80 -4.69
N GLY A 245 16.42 -16.97 -5.97
CA GLY A 245 17.15 -17.82 -6.89
C GLY A 245 17.67 -17.04 -8.09
N ILE A 246 18.94 -17.20 -8.43
CA ILE A 246 19.58 -16.49 -9.54
C ILE A 246 20.57 -17.39 -10.28
N ALA A 247 20.82 -17.09 -11.55
CA ALA A 247 21.91 -17.70 -12.30
C ALA A 247 23.27 -17.15 -11.83
N LYS A 248 24.28 -18.01 -11.74
CA LYS A 248 25.64 -17.65 -11.31
C LYS A 248 26.24 -16.55 -12.18
N GLY A 249 27.02 -15.64 -11.59
CA GLY A 249 27.80 -14.63 -12.32
C GLY A 249 27.06 -13.32 -12.61
N TYR A 250 25.81 -13.19 -12.18
CA TYR A 250 25.06 -11.95 -12.22
C TYR A 250 25.42 -11.04 -11.05
N ASP A 251 25.42 -9.73 -11.29
CA ASP A 251 25.54 -8.74 -10.24
C ASP A 251 24.17 -8.55 -9.55
N ILE A 252 24.18 -8.60 -8.23
CA ILE A 252 23.02 -8.43 -7.37
C ILE A 252 23.16 -7.11 -6.63
N ARG A 253 22.07 -6.36 -6.51
CA ARG A 253 21.96 -5.21 -5.61
C ARG A 253 20.97 -5.54 -4.50
N LEU A 254 21.42 -5.46 -3.27
CA LEU A 254 20.59 -5.44 -2.08
C LEU A 254 20.41 -3.98 -1.67
N THR A 255 19.17 -3.50 -1.58
CA THR A 255 18.81 -2.23 -0.95
C THR A 255 18.10 -2.52 0.36
N TRP A 256 18.32 -1.68 1.37
CA TRP A 256 17.63 -1.78 2.65
C TRP A 256 17.18 -0.41 3.14
N LYS A 257 16.13 -0.45 3.96
CA LYS A 257 15.66 0.67 4.76
C LYS A 257 15.26 0.14 6.13
N VAL A 258 15.87 0.68 7.17
CA VAL A 258 15.64 0.31 8.56
C VAL A 258 15.13 1.52 9.30
N THR A 259 13.91 1.44 9.83
CA THR A 259 13.35 2.55 10.61
C THR A 259 13.94 2.59 12.02
N HIS A 260 14.35 3.78 12.46
CA HIS A 260 14.74 4.07 13.84
C HIS A 260 15.88 3.22 14.43
N ALA A 261 16.71 2.54 13.64
CA ALA A 261 17.83 1.78 14.21
C ALA A 261 18.99 2.68 14.68
N ASP A 262 19.63 2.27 15.79
CA ASP A 262 20.88 2.87 16.28
C ASP A 262 22.07 2.39 15.44
N THR A 263 22.05 1.11 15.05
CA THR A 263 23.09 0.50 14.20
C THR A 263 22.48 -0.53 13.27
N VAL A 264 22.95 -0.57 12.02
CA VAL A 264 22.62 -1.61 11.04
C VAL A 264 23.90 -2.31 10.60
N ASN A 265 23.91 -3.64 10.69
CA ASN A 265 25.00 -4.50 10.22
C ASN A 265 24.44 -5.50 9.20
N VAL A 266 24.82 -5.34 7.94
CA VAL A 266 24.45 -6.24 6.86
C VAL A 266 25.57 -7.25 6.70
N ARG A 267 25.47 -8.43 7.32
CA ARG A 267 26.48 -9.48 7.18
C ARG A 267 26.31 -10.22 5.86
N PRO A 268 27.40 -10.52 5.12
CA PRO A 268 28.81 -10.36 5.50
C PRO A 268 29.45 -9.01 5.13
N PHE A 269 28.70 -8.02 4.65
CA PHE A 269 29.21 -6.78 4.05
C PHE A 269 29.67 -5.71 5.05
N GLY A 270 29.10 -5.67 6.27
CA GLY A 270 29.55 -4.80 7.36
C GLY A 270 28.49 -3.83 7.88
N PHE A 271 28.94 -2.77 8.56
CA PHE A 271 28.06 -1.75 9.15
C PHE A 271 27.69 -0.66 8.16
N TYR A 272 26.43 -0.27 8.20
CA TYR A 272 25.85 0.73 7.30
C TYR A 272 24.92 1.68 8.06
N GLU A 273 24.55 2.76 7.38
CA GLU A 273 23.45 3.62 7.79
C GLU A 273 22.10 2.90 7.65
N ASN A 274 21.05 3.54 8.18
CA ASN A 274 19.70 3.01 8.22
C ASN A 274 19.11 2.76 6.84
N GLU A 275 19.60 3.44 5.80
CA GLU A 275 19.28 3.15 4.40
C GLU A 275 20.55 3.02 3.58
N GLY A 276 20.51 2.16 2.56
CA GLY A 276 21.67 1.95 1.72
C GLY A 276 21.48 0.88 0.66
N ALA A 277 22.54 0.70 -0.13
CA ALA A 277 22.62 -0.32 -1.16
C ALA A 277 24.00 -0.97 -1.17
N HIS A 278 24.04 -2.28 -1.42
CA HIS A 278 25.27 -3.03 -1.62
C HIS A 278 25.17 -3.87 -2.89
N ILE A 279 26.21 -3.82 -3.72
CA ILE A 279 26.30 -4.59 -4.97
C ILE A 279 27.37 -5.66 -4.82
N PHE A 280 27.03 -6.89 -5.16
CA PHE A 280 27.93 -8.05 -5.08
C PHE A 280 27.62 -9.06 -6.20
N ASN A 281 28.57 -9.95 -6.52
CA ASN A 281 28.38 -10.96 -7.55
C ASN A 281 27.82 -12.28 -6.99
N SER A 282 26.99 -12.96 -7.78
CA SER A 282 26.32 -14.23 -7.45
C SER A 282 27.16 -15.48 -7.73
N ASP A 283 28.44 -15.49 -7.35
CA ASP A 283 29.37 -16.59 -7.68
C ASP A 283 29.13 -17.90 -6.91
N GLY A 284 28.34 -17.85 -5.85
CA GLY A 284 27.92 -18.97 -5.03
C GLY A 284 26.69 -18.63 -4.21
N SER A 285 26.11 -19.64 -3.55
CA SER A 285 24.99 -19.38 -2.65
C SER A 285 25.46 -18.56 -1.45
N LEU A 286 24.71 -17.51 -1.11
CA LEU A 286 25.08 -16.54 -0.09
C LEU A 286 23.95 -16.40 0.93
N GLU A 287 24.32 -16.45 2.21
CA GLU A 287 23.44 -16.06 3.31
C GLU A 287 23.79 -14.62 3.73
N ILE A 288 22.78 -13.76 3.70
CA ILE A 288 22.86 -12.38 4.15
C ILE A 288 22.01 -12.26 5.40
N ASN A 289 22.52 -11.58 6.43
CA ASN A 289 21.74 -11.25 7.61
C ASN A 289 21.81 -9.75 7.88
N ILE A 290 20.67 -9.07 7.76
CA ILE A 290 20.54 -7.67 8.18
C ILE A 290 20.22 -7.68 9.68
N GLU A 291 21.22 -7.36 10.49
CA GLU A 291 21.10 -7.18 11.93
C GLU A 291 20.89 -5.69 12.24
N ALA A 292 19.76 -5.33 12.84
CA ALA A 292 19.50 -3.98 13.30
C ALA A 292 19.37 -3.96 14.83
N LYS A 293 19.96 -2.94 15.46
CA LYS A 293 19.85 -2.72 16.91
C LYS A 293 19.13 -1.42 17.20
N PHE A 294 18.20 -1.46 18.15
CA PHE A 294 17.53 -0.28 18.67
C PHE A 294 17.30 -0.45 20.16
N ARG A 295 17.79 0.51 20.98
CA ARG A 295 17.60 0.53 22.44
C ARG A 295 17.97 -0.79 23.13
N GLY A 296 19.04 -1.43 22.67
CA GLY A 296 19.54 -2.70 23.21
C GLY A 296 18.79 -3.96 22.71
N LYS A 297 17.69 -3.82 21.97
CA LYS A 297 17.06 -4.93 21.25
C LYS A 297 17.78 -5.17 19.93
N ILE A 298 17.82 -6.43 19.50
CA ILE A 298 18.44 -6.85 18.23
C ILE A 298 17.39 -7.60 17.41
N ILE A 299 17.22 -7.21 16.15
CA ILE A 299 16.46 -7.99 15.16
C ILE A 299 17.32 -8.37 13.98
N ASN A 300 16.99 -9.52 13.40
CA ASN A 300 17.73 -10.12 12.30
C ASN A 300 16.78 -10.45 11.17
N LYS A 301 17.15 -10.09 9.95
CA LYS A 301 16.46 -10.51 8.73
C LYS A 301 17.42 -11.33 7.87
N LYS A 302 17.17 -12.63 7.84
CA LYS A 302 17.93 -13.59 7.04
C LYS A 302 17.40 -13.61 5.61
N ILE A 303 18.33 -13.47 4.66
CA ILE A 303 18.10 -13.50 3.22
C ILE A 303 19.02 -14.58 2.65
N LEU A 304 18.46 -15.50 1.86
CA LEU A 304 19.19 -16.58 1.20
C LEU A 304 19.16 -16.38 -0.30
N ILE A 305 20.33 -16.31 -0.92
CA ILE A 305 20.48 -16.22 -2.37
C ILE A 305 21.10 -17.51 -2.86
N TYR A 306 20.36 -18.27 -3.65
CA TYR A 306 20.84 -19.49 -4.28
C TYR A 306 21.29 -19.20 -5.72
N SER A 307 22.60 -19.36 -5.95
CA SER A 307 23.17 -19.27 -7.29
C SER A 307 23.17 -20.63 -7.96
N PHE A 308 22.45 -20.74 -9.07
CA PHE A 308 22.44 -21.93 -9.89
C PHE A 308 23.51 -21.82 -10.97
N PRO A 309 24.26 -22.90 -11.27
CA PRO A 309 25.20 -22.86 -12.38
C PRO A 309 24.43 -22.46 -13.65
N ILE A 310 24.94 -21.45 -14.36
CA ILE A 310 24.52 -21.25 -15.75
C ILE A 310 24.90 -22.55 -16.46
N PRO A 311 23.96 -23.32 -17.05
CA PRO A 311 24.38 -24.30 -18.04
C PRO A 311 25.14 -23.49 -19.06
N VAL A 312 26.45 -23.73 -19.17
CA VAL A 312 27.33 -23.07 -20.13
C VAL A 312 26.75 -23.40 -21.50
N PHE A 313 25.79 -22.60 -21.95
CA PHE A 313 25.65 -22.33 -23.35
C PHE A 313 26.95 -21.61 -23.64
N GLU A 314 27.98 -22.36 -24.04
CA GLU A 314 29.00 -21.81 -24.89
C GLU A 314 28.20 -21.19 -26.03
N ARG A 315 27.90 -19.90 -25.91
CA ARG A 315 27.40 -19.11 -27.01
C ARG A 315 28.57 -19.03 -27.98
N LYS A 316 28.81 -20.12 -28.71
CA LYS A 316 29.14 -19.99 -30.12
C LYS A 316 27.94 -19.28 -30.72
N PHE A 317 27.91 -17.95 -30.58
CA PHE A 317 27.18 -17.13 -31.51
C PHE A 317 27.66 -17.61 -32.87
N ILE A 318 26.79 -18.28 -33.60
CA ILE A 318 27.08 -18.63 -34.98
C ILE A 318 27.25 -17.27 -35.65
N ASN A 319 28.49 -16.90 -35.98
CA ASN A 319 28.75 -15.77 -36.85
C ASN A 319 28.08 -16.13 -38.17
N LEU A 320 26.86 -15.63 -38.37
CA LEU A 320 26.15 -15.78 -39.63
C LEU A 320 26.90 -14.92 -40.63
N ASN A 321 27.69 -15.57 -41.48
CA ASN A 321 28.39 -14.95 -42.57
C ASN A 321 27.36 -14.18 -43.42
N GLU A 322 27.54 -12.88 -43.61
CA GLU A 322 26.61 -12.01 -44.37
C GLU A 322 26.34 -12.54 -45.78
N ASN A 323 27.29 -13.30 -46.36
CA ASN A 323 27.10 -13.95 -47.66
C ASN A 323 26.07 -15.10 -47.63
N ILE A 324 25.83 -15.71 -46.48
CA ILE A 324 24.75 -16.70 -46.29
C ILE A 324 23.39 -15.99 -46.21
N LEU A 325 23.32 -14.84 -45.54
CA LEU A 325 22.11 -14.03 -45.47
C LEU A 325 21.70 -13.50 -46.85
N LYS A 326 22.66 -13.02 -47.65
CA LYS A 326 22.41 -12.65 -49.07
C LYS A 326 21.93 -13.82 -49.94
N LYS A 327 22.36 -15.05 -49.67
CA LYS A 327 21.88 -16.26 -50.37
C LYS A 327 20.47 -16.69 -49.93
N MET A 328 20.02 -16.23 -48.77
CA MET A 328 18.70 -16.50 -48.20
C MET A 328 17.73 -15.32 -48.39
N GLU A 329 18.20 -14.19 -48.92
CA GLU A 329 17.40 -13.01 -49.21
C GLU A 329 16.44 -13.32 -50.37
N ILE A 330 15.14 -13.23 -50.09
CA ILE A 330 14.09 -13.43 -51.08
C ILE A 330 13.47 -12.07 -51.34
N ASN A 331 13.70 -11.56 -52.55
CA ASN A 331 13.12 -10.30 -52.97
C ASN A 331 11.67 -10.54 -53.37
N ILE A 332 10.75 -10.04 -52.56
CA ILE A 332 9.32 -10.06 -52.85
C ILE A 332 8.98 -8.70 -53.47
N ASP A 333 8.86 -8.66 -54.79
CA ASP A 333 8.39 -7.47 -55.51
C ASP A 333 7.05 -6.99 -54.93
N ASP A 334 6.89 -5.68 -54.68
CA ASP A 334 5.60 -5.12 -54.23
C ASP A 334 4.56 -5.19 -55.36
N PHE A 335 3.81 -6.29 -55.34
CA PHE A 335 2.87 -6.69 -56.38
C PHE A 335 1.79 -5.64 -56.63
N ARG A 336 1.42 -4.86 -55.60
CA ARG A 336 0.35 -3.87 -55.67
C ARG A 336 0.60 -2.85 -56.79
N THR A 337 1.85 -2.42 -56.96
CA THR A 337 2.22 -1.40 -57.94
C THR A 337 2.20 -1.95 -59.38
N LYS A 338 2.57 -3.22 -59.58
CA LYS A 338 2.57 -3.88 -60.90
C LYS A 338 1.15 -4.28 -61.34
N THR A 339 0.32 -4.77 -60.42
CA THR A 339 -1.09 -5.06 -60.69
C THR A 339 -1.87 -3.78 -61.04
N LEU A 340 -1.57 -2.66 -60.35
CA LEU A 340 -2.20 -1.37 -60.64
C LEU A 340 -1.82 -0.82 -62.02
N HIS A 341 -0.58 -1.06 -62.47
CA HIS A 341 -0.11 -0.68 -63.80
C HIS A 341 -0.77 -1.53 -64.90
N TYR A 342 -0.92 -2.83 -64.65
CA TYR A 342 -1.52 -3.77 -65.60
C TYR A 342 -3.03 -3.54 -65.78
N LEU A 343 -3.76 -3.29 -64.68
CA LEU A 343 -5.20 -2.94 -64.70
C LEU A 343 -5.50 -1.61 -65.42
N ARG A 344 -4.49 -0.75 -65.60
CA ARG A 344 -4.63 0.55 -66.28
C ARG A 344 -4.41 0.46 -67.80
N GLU A 345 -3.79 -0.59 -68.32
CA GLU A 345 -3.26 -0.57 -69.69
C GLU A 345 -3.95 -1.47 -70.74
N ASN A 346 -4.78 -2.50 -70.46
CA ASN A 346 -5.64 -3.12 -71.50
C ASN A 346 -6.62 -4.23 -71.02
N ASP A 347 -7.59 -4.53 -71.91
CA ASP A 347 -8.78 -5.40 -71.81
C ASP A 347 -8.72 -6.68 -70.95
N ASN A 348 -9.85 -6.91 -70.25
CA ASN A 348 -10.12 -7.89 -69.19
C ASN A 348 -9.88 -9.38 -69.49
N ASN A 349 -9.41 -9.78 -70.67
CA ASN A 349 -9.32 -11.21 -71.03
C ASN A 349 -7.96 -11.87 -70.73
N ASN A 350 -6.90 -11.11 -70.43
CA ASN A 350 -5.57 -11.69 -70.14
C ASN A 350 -5.17 -11.62 -68.65
N PHE A 351 -6.03 -11.09 -67.77
CA PHE A 351 -5.73 -10.97 -66.34
C PHE A 351 -5.66 -12.34 -65.64
N ARG A 352 -6.49 -13.29 -66.08
CA ARG A 352 -6.52 -14.64 -65.49
C ARG A 352 -5.24 -15.41 -65.80
N ASP A 353 -4.77 -15.36 -67.04
CA ASP A 353 -3.51 -16.01 -67.44
C ASP A 353 -2.30 -15.40 -66.72
N TYR A 354 -2.30 -14.08 -66.51
CA TYR A 354 -1.28 -13.39 -65.71
C TYR A 354 -1.32 -13.83 -64.23
N MET A 355 -2.51 -13.96 -63.64
CA MET A 355 -2.66 -14.44 -62.27
C MET A 355 -2.24 -15.91 -62.12
N ASP A 356 -2.53 -16.77 -63.10
CA ASP A 356 -2.13 -18.17 -63.11
C ASP A 356 -0.60 -18.34 -63.30
N GLU A 357 0.04 -17.52 -64.13
CA GLU A 357 1.51 -17.47 -64.26
C GLU A 357 2.16 -17.06 -62.93
N MET A 358 1.59 -16.07 -62.26
CA MET A 358 2.06 -15.58 -60.96
C MET A 358 1.90 -16.61 -59.85
N ASP A 359 0.76 -17.30 -59.80
CA ASP A 359 0.48 -18.33 -58.79
C ASP A 359 1.44 -19.53 -58.94
N ASN A 360 1.78 -19.89 -60.18
CA ASN A 360 2.81 -20.88 -60.48
C ASN A 360 4.21 -20.43 -60.05
N ARG A 361 4.54 -19.15 -60.25
CA ARG A 361 5.81 -18.56 -59.79
C ARG A 361 5.92 -18.60 -58.26
N PHE A 362 4.85 -18.27 -57.53
CA PHE A 362 4.84 -18.35 -56.07
C PHE A 362 4.91 -19.77 -55.54
N LYS A 363 4.27 -20.74 -56.20
CA LYS A 363 4.42 -22.17 -55.87
C LYS A 363 5.86 -22.64 -56.03
N LEU A 364 6.56 -22.20 -57.09
CA LEU A 364 7.97 -22.52 -57.31
C LEU A 364 8.88 -21.88 -56.24
N ILE A 365 8.67 -20.61 -55.91
CA ILE A 365 9.43 -19.93 -54.85
C ILE A 365 9.19 -20.61 -53.49
N LYS A 366 7.93 -20.92 -53.16
CA LYS A 366 7.57 -21.65 -51.92
C LYS A 366 8.24 -23.01 -51.86
N TYR A 367 8.27 -23.75 -52.97
CA TYR A 367 8.91 -25.06 -53.05
C TYR A 367 10.44 -24.97 -52.88
N ASP A 368 11.09 -24.01 -53.52
CA ASP A 368 12.53 -23.75 -53.36
C ASP A 368 12.87 -23.35 -51.92
N LEU A 369 12.01 -22.56 -51.27
CA LEU A 369 12.15 -22.13 -49.89
C LEU A 369 11.99 -23.31 -48.91
N LEU A 370 11.00 -24.18 -49.13
CA LEU A 370 10.81 -25.41 -48.36
C LEU A 370 12.00 -26.37 -48.53
N GLN A 371 12.48 -26.57 -49.76
CA GLN A 371 13.67 -27.38 -50.04
C GLN A 371 14.93 -26.81 -49.37
N LYS A 372 15.11 -25.48 -49.36
CA LYS A 372 16.22 -24.82 -48.65
C LYS A 372 16.10 -24.97 -47.14
N MET A 373 14.90 -24.92 -46.57
CA MET A 373 14.66 -25.15 -45.13
C MET A 373 14.88 -26.61 -44.72
N GLU A 374 14.50 -27.58 -45.56
CA GLU A 374 14.75 -29.01 -45.34
C GLU A 374 16.24 -29.36 -45.49
N ARG A 375 16.93 -28.83 -46.53
CA ARG A 375 18.37 -29.05 -46.74
C ARG A 375 19.25 -28.40 -45.69
N ALA A 376 18.80 -27.32 -45.04
CA ALA A 376 19.54 -26.62 -43.99
C ALA A 376 19.56 -27.34 -42.63
N ASN A 377 19.07 -28.59 -42.53
CA ASN A 377 19.00 -29.35 -41.27
C ASN A 377 18.22 -28.62 -40.16
N PHE A 378 17.37 -27.66 -40.51
CA PHE A 378 16.69 -26.81 -39.54
C PHE A 378 15.66 -27.59 -38.73
N ILE A 379 15.00 -28.59 -39.33
CA ILE A 379 14.08 -29.51 -38.63
C ILE A 379 14.86 -30.39 -37.64
N ASN A 380 15.99 -30.98 -38.06
CA ASN A 380 16.87 -31.74 -37.16
C ASN A 380 17.47 -30.88 -36.03
N PHE A 381 17.78 -29.61 -36.31
CA PHE A 381 18.24 -28.63 -35.32
C PHE A 381 17.11 -28.27 -34.34
N TYR A 382 15.90 -28.02 -34.83
CA TYR A 382 14.73 -27.69 -34.00
C TYR A 382 14.29 -28.88 -33.14
N GLU A 383 14.33 -30.11 -33.67
CA GLU A 383 14.04 -31.33 -32.91
C GLU A 383 15.10 -31.63 -31.83
N ARG A 384 16.38 -31.32 -32.09
CA ARG A 384 17.48 -31.46 -31.12
C ARG A 384 17.48 -30.36 -30.05
N ASN A 385 16.98 -29.17 -30.35
CA ASN A 385 17.08 -27.99 -29.48
C ASN A 385 15.73 -27.45 -28.97
N SER A 386 14.62 -28.20 -29.12
CA SER A 386 13.31 -27.74 -28.65
C SER A 386 13.27 -27.59 -27.13
N ILE A 387 12.79 -26.42 -26.68
CA ILE A 387 12.63 -26.01 -25.28
C ILE A 387 11.88 -27.07 -24.42
N PRO A 388 10.86 -27.79 -24.92
CA PRO A 388 10.17 -28.83 -24.14
C PRO A 388 11.03 -30.06 -23.81
N LYS A 389 11.95 -30.46 -24.70
CA LYS A 389 12.88 -31.59 -24.44
C LYS A 389 13.99 -31.19 -23.47
N LEU A 390 14.51 -29.95 -23.58
CA LEU A 390 15.46 -29.36 -22.64
C LEU A 390 14.92 -29.32 -21.19
N LEU A 391 13.63 -29.07 -21.01
CA LEU A 391 12.97 -29.14 -19.69
C LEU A 391 12.92 -30.56 -19.12
N LYS A 392 12.68 -31.57 -19.96
CA LYS A 392 12.63 -32.99 -19.56
C LYS A 392 14.01 -33.53 -19.17
N THR A 393 15.05 -33.17 -19.92
CA THR A 393 16.45 -33.52 -19.63
C THR A 393 16.98 -32.77 -18.40
N ARG A 394 16.60 -31.49 -18.21
CA ARG A 394 16.95 -30.74 -16.99
C ARG A 394 16.34 -31.34 -15.73
N LYS A 395 15.11 -31.86 -15.78
CA LYS A 395 14.49 -32.56 -14.66
C LYS A 395 15.31 -33.80 -14.26
N SER A 396 15.77 -34.60 -15.24
CA SER A 396 16.61 -35.78 -14.96
C SER A 396 18.02 -35.42 -14.48
N THR A 397 18.61 -34.34 -14.99
CA THR A 397 19.94 -33.89 -14.57
C THR A 397 19.91 -33.29 -13.17
N LEU A 398 18.88 -32.52 -12.82
CA LEU A 398 18.64 -32.06 -11.44
C LEU A 398 18.44 -33.26 -10.51
N LEU A 399 17.60 -34.24 -10.88
CA LEU A 399 17.41 -35.49 -10.12
C LEU A 399 18.72 -36.28 -9.90
N ASN A 400 19.63 -36.28 -10.88
CA ASN A 400 20.93 -36.95 -10.74
C ASN A 400 21.93 -36.12 -9.93
N TYR A 401 21.88 -34.79 -10.02
CA TYR A 401 22.70 -33.87 -9.22
C TYR A 401 22.36 -33.97 -7.71
N PHE A 402 21.07 -34.11 -7.38
CA PHE A 402 20.61 -34.36 -6.00
C PHE A 402 20.93 -35.77 -5.47
N ARG A 403 21.31 -36.72 -6.34
CA ARG A 403 21.73 -38.08 -5.95
C ARG A 403 23.22 -38.21 -5.64
N SER A 404 24.05 -37.29 -6.13
CA SER A 404 25.52 -37.38 -6.04
C SER A 404 26.15 -36.71 -4.81
N ASP A 405 25.38 -35.96 -4.01
CA ASP A 405 25.89 -35.25 -2.84
C ASP A 405 25.32 -35.87 -1.54
N ALA A 406 26.13 -36.71 -0.89
CA ALA A 406 25.72 -37.46 0.30
C ALA A 406 25.25 -36.55 1.45
N LYS A 407 25.75 -35.31 1.53
CA LYS A 407 25.36 -34.34 2.57
C LYS A 407 23.94 -33.81 2.40
N ILE A 408 23.40 -33.81 1.18
CA ILE A 408 22.03 -33.35 0.90
C ILE A 408 21.01 -34.45 1.22
N ILE A 409 21.37 -35.72 0.98
CA ILE A 409 20.55 -36.88 1.36
C ILE A 409 20.43 -36.99 2.89
N ASP A 410 21.53 -36.76 3.63
CA ASP A 410 21.51 -36.79 5.10
C ASP A 410 20.68 -35.65 5.70
N ASN A 411 20.74 -34.44 5.11
CA ASN A 411 19.90 -33.32 5.51
C ASN A 411 18.40 -33.57 5.20
N ILE A 412 18.08 -34.12 4.02
CA ILE A 412 16.69 -34.47 3.66
C ILE A 412 16.14 -35.59 4.55
N LYS A 413 16.94 -36.62 4.86
CA LYS A 413 16.54 -37.69 5.80
C LYS A 413 16.30 -37.14 7.21
N SER A 414 17.17 -36.26 7.71
CA SER A 414 16.95 -35.60 9.01
C SER A 414 15.69 -34.74 9.06
N LEU A 415 15.28 -34.17 7.91
CA LEU A 415 14.04 -33.41 7.76
C LEU A 415 12.80 -34.30 7.60
N THR A 416 12.97 -35.55 7.17
CA THR A 416 11.87 -36.51 7.05
C THR A 416 11.56 -37.15 8.41
N ASP A 417 12.61 -37.43 9.21
CA ASP A 417 12.47 -37.94 10.59
C ASP A 417 11.96 -36.88 11.59
N TYR A 418 11.97 -35.59 11.23
CA TYR A 418 11.39 -34.51 12.05
C TYR A 418 9.90 -34.28 11.76
N HIS A 419 9.35 -34.96 10.74
CA HIS A 419 7.97 -34.81 10.29
C HIS A 419 7.12 -36.08 10.46
N ASP A 420 7.63 -37.11 11.15
CA ASP A 420 6.84 -38.19 11.76
C ASP A 420 6.76 -38.04 13.28
#